data_AF-A0A654TD22-F1
#
_entry.id   AF-A0A654TD22-F1
#
_cell.length_a   1.000
_cell.length_b   1.000
_cell.length_c   1.000
_cell.angle_alpha   90.00
_cell.angle_beta   90.00
_cell.angle_gamma   90.00
#
_symmetry.space_group_name_H-M   'P 1'
#
loop_
_entity.id
_entity.type
_entity.pdbx_description
1 polymer ?
#
loop_
_entity_poly.entity_id
_entity_poly.type
_entity_poly.pdbx_seq_one_letter_code
_entity_poly.pdbx_strand_id
1 'polypeptide(L)'
;MKEQAPGPVTLVAGLELANGHRAITDPGAVRDLAASLAEGVAAHRAALARRLDTPVVVQFDEPSLPAALGGRLTGVTALSPVAPLDETVAEALLDTCIAAVDADVALHSCSPDLPWDLLQRSRISAVSVDASTLQAADLDAVAAFVESGRTVVLGLVPVTAPERAPSMEEVAAAAVAVTDRLGVPRSALRDRLGVSPACGLANATGQWARTAVGLARDVAEAFARDPEAI
;
A
#
# COMPACT_ATOMS: atom_id res chain seq x y z
N MET A 1 8.35 0.54 14.32
CA MET A 1 9.27 0.66 13.15
C MET A 1 8.62 -0.01 11.95
N LYS A 2 8.95 0.38 10.71
CA LYS A 2 8.39 -0.23 9.50
C LYS A 2 9.51 -0.68 8.56
N GLU A 3 9.40 -1.89 8.04
CA GLU A 3 10.19 -2.36 6.89
C GLU A 3 9.29 -2.53 5.66
N GLN A 4 9.90 -2.52 4.47
CA GLN A 4 9.17 -2.54 3.21
C GLN A 4 9.81 -3.57 2.27
N ALA A 5 8.98 -4.32 1.56
CA ALA A 5 9.35 -5.28 0.54
C ALA A 5 8.34 -5.23 -0.61
N PRO A 6 8.72 -5.64 -1.84
CA PRO A 6 7.71 -5.86 -2.87
C PRO A 6 6.70 -6.89 -2.38
N GLY A 7 5.42 -6.69 -2.67
CA GLY A 7 4.41 -7.71 -2.45
C GLY A 7 4.58 -8.90 -3.40
N PRO A 8 4.01 -10.06 -3.06
CA PRO A 8 4.20 -11.27 -3.84
C PRO A 8 3.76 -11.14 -5.30
N VAL A 9 2.66 -10.43 -5.60
CA VAL A 9 2.17 -10.26 -6.98
C VAL A 9 3.11 -9.35 -7.76
N THR A 10 3.53 -8.23 -7.17
CA THR A 10 4.51 -7.32 -7.77
C THR A 10 5.86 -7.99 -7.99
N LEU A 11 6.30 -8.85 -7.07
CA LEU A 11 7.53 -9.62 -7.23
C LEU A 11 7.46 -10.54 -8.45
N VAL A 12 6.42 -11.38 -8.55
CA VAL A 12 6.30 -12.34 -9.67
C VAL A 12 5.98 -11.63 -10.99
N ALA A 13 5.34 -10.46 -10.94
CA ALA A 13 5.16 -9.60 -12.11
C ALA A 13 6.49 -8.96 -12.55
N GLY A 14 7.39 -8.63 -11.63
CA GLY A 14 8.64 -7.91 -11.91
C GLY A 14 9.81 -8.80 -12.35
N LEU A 15 9.79 -10.09 -12.02
CA LEU A 15 10.87 -11.03 -12.33
C LEU A 15 10.66 -11.76 -13.66
N GLU A 16 11.75 -12.06 -14.35
CA GLU A 16 11.77 -12.85 -15.58
C GLU A 16 12.35 -14.24 -15.32
N LEU A 17 11.79 -15.23 -15.99
CA LEU A 17 12.32 -16.59 -16.07
C LEU A 17 13.45 -16.65 -17.10
N ALA A 18 14.22 -17.74 -17.10
CA ALA A 18 15.34 -17.93 -18.03
C ALA A 18 14.94 -17.88 -19.52
N ASN A 19 13.65 -18.07 -19.84
CA ASN A 19 13.10 -17.98 -21.19
C ASN A 19 12.57 -16.57 -21.54
N GLY A 20 12.77 -15.58 -20.67
CA GLY A 20 12.32 -14.19 -20.85
C GLY A 20 10.86 -13.92 -20.47
N HIS A 21 10.05 -14.95 -20.20
CA HIS A 21 8.69 -14.74 -19.72
C HIS A 21 8.69 -14.25 -18.27
N ARG A 22 7.71 -13.41 -17.91
CA ARG A 22 7.52 -13.01 -16.51
C ARG A 22 7.18 -14.21 -15.64
N ALA A 23 7.71 -14.25 -14.42
CA ALA A 23 7.50 -15.35 -13.49
C ALA A 23 6.02 -15.58 -13.15
N ILE A 24 5.20 -14.52 -13.19
CA ILE A 24 3.74 -14.59 -13.00
C ILE A 24 3.02 -15.56 -13.97
N THR A 25 3.64 -15.88 -15.11
CA THR A 25 3.07 -16.82 -16.10
C THR A 25 3.30 -18.29 -15.78
N ASP A 26 4.15 -18.60 -14.78
CA ASP A 26 4.46 -19.97 -14.36
C ASP A 26 3.94 -20.20 -12.93
N PRO A 27 2.90 -21.05 -12.73
CA PRO A 27 2.33 -21.30 -11.41
C PRO A 27 3.32 -21.91 -10.39
N GLY A 28 4.34 -22.64 -10.86
CA GLY A 28 5.41 -23.16 -10.02
C GLY A 28 6.30 -22.04 -9.51
N ALA A 29 6.81 -21.20 -10.41
CA ALA A 29 7.63 -20.05 -10.09
C ALA A 29 6.89 -19.06 -9.16
N VAL A 30 5.60 -18.82 -9.41
CA VAL A 30 4.77 -17.97 -8.56
C VAL A 30 4.75 -18.44 -7.10
N ARG A 31 4.50 -19.75 -6.89
CA ARG A 31 4.48 -20.33 -5.54
C ARG A 31 5.86 -20.29 -4.88
N ASP A 32 6.90 -20.68 -5.60
CA ASP A 32 8.26 -20.74 -5.06
C ASP A 32 8.79 -19.34 -4.69
N LEU A 33 8.54 -18.34 -5.54
CA LEU A 33 8.94 -16.95 -5.27
C LEU A 33 8.17 -16.33 -4.12
N ALA A 34 6.85 -16.57 -4.02
CA ALA A 34 6.06 -16.06 -2.90
C ALA A 34 6.45 -16.72 -1.57
N ALA A 35 6.71 -18.03 -1.56
CA ALA A 35 7.20 -18.73 -0.38
C ALA A 35 8.58 -18.21 0.06
N SER A 36 9.50 -18.01 -0.90
CA SER A 36 10.83 -17.45 -0.66
C SER A 36 10.78 -16.01 -0.12
N LEU A 37 9.91 -15.18 -0.69
CA LEU A 37 9.66 -13.82 -0.19
C LEU A 37 9.14 -13.85 1.25
N ALA A 38 8.14 -14.70 1.51
CA ALA A 38 7.53 -14.84 2.83
C ALA A 38 8.57 -15.25 3.89
N GLU A 39 9.41 -16.25 3.60
CA GLU A 39 10.50 -16.68 4.47
C GLU A 39 11.51 -15.56 4.73
N GLY A 40 11.99 -14.91 3.66
CA GLY A 40 13.01 -13.87 3.75
C GLY A 40 12.54 -12.65 4.55
N VAL A 41 11.31 -12.19 4.30
CA VAL A 41 10.73 -11.04 5.02
C VAL A 41 10.46 -11.39 6.48
N ALA A 42 9.90 -12.58 6.77
CA ALA A 42 9.69 -13.03 8.14
C ALA A 42 11.01 -13.10 8.94
N ALA A 43 12.06 -13.68 8.35
CA ALA A 43 13.37 -13.78 8.98
C ALA A 43 14.01 -12.40 9.22
N HIS A 44 13.92 -11.49 8.24
CA HIS A 44 14.45 -10.14 8.35
C HIS A 44 13.71 -9.33 9.42
N ARG A 45 12.37 -9.39 9.41
CA ARG A 45 11.51 -8.78 10.43
C ARG A 45 11.85 -9.21 11.84
N ALA A 46 11.95 -10.52 12.06
CA ALA A 46 12.32 -11.09 13.35
C ALA A 46 13.72 -10.65 13.80
N ALA A 47 14.66 -10.53 12.87
CA ALA A 47 16.01 -10.04 13.16
C ALA A 47 16.01 -8.55 13.55
N LEU A 48 15.24 -7.71 12.87
CA LEU A 48 15.09 -6.29 13.18
C LEU A 48 14.40 -6.09 14.53
N ALA A 49 13.26 -6.75 14.76
CA ALA A 49 12.50 -6.63 16.00
C ALA A 49 13.36 -7.01 17.21
N ARG A 50 14.12 -8.10 17.12
CA ARG A 50 15.04 -8.53 18.18
C ARG A 50 16.20 -7.57 18.41
N ARG A 51 16.78 -6.98 17.34
CA ARG A 51 17.95 -6.10 17.45
C ARG A 51 17.60 -4.69 17.95
N LEU A 52 16.42 -4.22 17.60
CA LEU A 52 15.94 -2.88 17.93
C LEU A 52 15.02 -2.85 19.15
N ASP A 53 14.68 -4.02 19.70
CA ASP A 53 13.74 -4.20 20.81
C ASP A 53 12.42 -3.42 20.60
N THR A 54 11.87 -3.53 19.38
CA THR A 54 10.66 -2.79 18.99
C THR A 54 9.81 -3.60 18.02
N PRO A 55 8.48 -3.49 18.07
CA PRO A 55 7.62 -4.05 17.05
C PRO A 55 7.95 -3.49 15.66
N VAL A 56 8.05 -4.40 14.69
CA VAL A 56 8.27 -4.08 13.28
C VAL A 56 7.02 -4.48 12.49
N VAL A 57 6.43 -3.49 11.83
CA VAL A 57 5.36 -3.64 10.85
C VAL A 57 5.99 -3.92 9.49
N VAL A 58 5.44 -4.88 8.75
CA VAL A 58 5.85 -5.15 7.37
C VAL A 58 4.90 -4.46 6.42
N GLN A 59 5.44 -3.75 5.44
CA GLN A 59 4.66 -3.27 4.31
C GLN A 59 5.03 -4.03 3.04
N PHE A 60 4.02 -4.60 2.38
CA PHE A 60 4.14 -5.14 1.03
C PHE A 60 3.69 -4.11 0.01
N ASP A 61 4.57 -3.77 -0.92
CA ASP A 61 4.29 -2.83 -2.01
C ASP A 61 3.70 -3.58 -3.20
N GLU A 62 2.43 -3.35 -3.49
CA GLU A 62 1.66 -3.97 -4.56
C GLU A 62 1.14 -3.00 -5.65
N PRO A 63 2.03 -2.20 -6.30
CA PRO A 63 1.62 -1.36 -7.42
C PRO A 63 1.19 -2.17 -8.65
N SER A 64 1.68 -3.40 -8.83
CA SER A 64 1.33 -4.22 -10.01
C SER A 64 0.06 -5.04 -9.83
N LEU A 65 -0.51 -5.11 -8.63
CA LEU A 65 -1.67 -5.95 -8.32
C LEU A 65 -2.91 -5.63 -9.19
N PRO A 66 -3.36 -4.36 -9.34
CA PRO A 66 -4.48 -4.04 -10.22
C PRO A 66 -4.23 -4.45 -11.68
N ALA A 67 -3.00 -4.23 -12.17
CA ALA A 67 -2.63 -4.57 -13.54
C ALA A 67 -2.55 -6.09 -13.75
N ALA A 68 -2.07 -6.85 -12.76
CA ALA A 68 -2.01 -8.30 -12.79
C ALA A 68 -3.41 -8.94 -12.85
N LEU A 69 -4.31 -8.55 -11.94
CA LEU A 69 -5.70 -9.03 -11.93
C LEU A 69 -6.46 -8.63 -13.20
N GLY A 70 -6.15 -7.46 -13.76
CA GLY A 70 -6.77 -6.97 -14.98
C GLY A 70 -6.16 -7.50 -16.28
N GLY A 71 -5.13 -8.34 -16.25
CA GLY A 71 -4.41 -8.82 -17.45
C GLY A 71 -3.75 -7.69 -18.26
N ARG A 72 -3.31 -6.62 -17.58
CA ARG A 72 -2.71 -5.42 -18.18
C ARG A 72 -1.18 -5.43 -18.13
N LEU A 73 -0.57 -6.52 -17.65
CA LEU A 73 0.88 -6.66 -17.63
C LEU A 73 1.43 -6.91 -19.04
N THR A 74 2.51 -6.21 -19.39
CA THR A 74 3.18 -6.40 -20.68
C THR A 74 3.92 -7.73 -20.70
N GLY A 75 3.80 -8.47 -21.80
CA GLY A 75 4.59 -9.69 -22.01
C GLY A 75 5.94 -9.42 -22.68
N VAL A 76 6.63 -10.50 -23.04
CA VAL A 76 7.92 -10.47 -23.77
C VAL A 76 7.81 -9.69 -25.08
N THR A 77 6.66 -9.80 -25.73
CA THR A 77 6.29 -9.04 -26.92
C THR A 77 4.84 -8.57 -26.80
N ALA A 78 4.44 -7.61 -27.63
CA ALA A 78 3.03 -7.18 -27.74
C ALA A 78 2.08 -8.31 -28.18
N LEU A 79 2.60 -9.40 -28.76
CA LEU A 79 1.86 -10.57 -29.21
C LEU A 79 1.79 -11.69 -28.16
N SER A 80 2.37 -11.49 -26.97
CA SER A 80 2.40 -12.48 -25.90
C SER A 80 1.93 -11.86 -24.59
N PRO A 81 0.69 -11.34 -24.50
CA PRO A 81 0.19 -10.70 -23.29
C PRO A 81 0.20 -11.65 -22.10
N VAL A 82 0.38 -11.11 -20.91
CA VAL A 82 0.25 -11.87 -19.66
C VAL A 82 -1.22 -11.99 -19.33
N ALA A 83 -1.70 -13.23 -19.13
CA ALA A 83 -3.08 -13.49 -18.77
C ALA A 83 -3.43 -12.85 -17.40
N PRO A 84 -4.70 -12.46 -17.17
CA PRO A 84 -5.18 -12.05 -15.86
C PRO A 84 -4.79 -13.06 -14.77
N LEU A 85 -4.27 -12.55 -13.65
CA LEU A 85 -4.07 -13.36 -12.46
C LEU A 85 -5.42 -13.62 -11.80
N ASP A 86 -5.69 -14.89 -11.45
CA ASP A 86 -6.90 -15.25 -10.71
C ASP A 86 -6.90 -14.61 -9.32
N GLU A 87 -8.03 -14.03 -8.92
CA GLU A 87 -8.18 -13.33 -7.64
C GLU A 87 -7.90 -14.25 -6.44
N THR A 88 -8.28 -15.53 -6.52
CA THR A 88 -8.04 -16.54 -5.49
C THR A 88 -6.54 -16.83 -5.36
N VAL A 89 -5.80 -16.79 -6.47
CA VAL A 89 -4.35 -16.96 -6.45
C VAL A 89 -3.70 -15.74 -5.80
N ALA A 90 -4.08 -14.52 -6.16
CA ALA A 90 -3.56 -13.31 -5.54
C ALA A 90 -3.83 -13.27 -4.02
N GLU A 91 -5.04 -13.64 -3.61
CA GLU A 91 -5.43 -13.77 -2.19
C GLU A 91 -4.54 -14.79 -1.46
N ALA A 92 -4.37 -15.99 -2.02
CA ALA A 92 -3.54 -17.03 -1.42
C ALA A 92 -2.06 -16.62 -1.28
N LEU A 93 -1.52 -15.86 -2.25
CA LEU A 93 -0.15 -15.36 -2.19
C LEU A 93 0.02 -14.34 -1.06
N LEU A 94 -0.91 -13.38 -0.94
CA LEU A 94 -0.90 -12.39 0.14
C LEU A 94 -1.06 -13.06 1.50
N ASP A 95 -2.00 -13.98 1.65
CA ASP A 95 -2.23 -14.71 2.90
C ASP A 95 -1.01 -15.53 3.32
N THR A 96 -0.30 -16.15 2.37
CA THR A 96 0.96 -16.86 2.63
C THR A 96 2.01 -15.92 3.22
N CYS A 97 2.20 -14.75 2.62
CA CYS A 97 3.14 -13.76 3.11
C CYS A 97 2.74 -13.19 4.47
N ILE A 98 1.45 -12.89 4.68
CA ILE A 98 0.92 -12.36 5.95
C ILE A 98 1.10 -13.38 7.08
N ALA A 99 0.76 -14.64 6.82
CA ALA A 99 0.87 -15.70 7.82
C ALA A 99 2.33 -15.96 8.24
N ALA A 100 3.29 -15.85 7.31
CA ALA A 100 4.71 -16.05 7.62
C ALA A 100 5.30 -14.94 8.50
N VAL A 101 4.85 -13.69 8.30
CA VAL A 101 5.39 -12.51 8.99
C VAL A 101 5.03 -12.47 10.48
N ASP A 102 3.88 -13.04 10.86
CA ASP A 102 3.37 -13.07 12.24
C ASP A 102 3.38 -11.68 12.91
N ALA A 103 2.90 -10.68 12.18
CA ALA A 103 2.89 -9.25 12.55
C ALA A 103 1.70 -8.53 11.92
N ASP A 104 1.50 -7.28 12.31
CA ASP A 104 0.75 -6.35 11.50
C ASP A 104 1.42 -6.17 10.13
N VAL A 105 0.61 -6.36 9.09
CA VAL A 105 1.00 -6.16 7.70
C VAL A 105 0.21 -4.99 7.13
N ALA A 106 0.93 -4.09 6.47
CA ALA A 106 0.37 -3.06 5.61
C ALA A 106 0.54 -3.44 4.14
N LEU A 107 -0.38 -3.02 3.29
CA LEU A 107 -0.21 -3.04 1.83
C LEU A 107 -0.11 -1.61 1.33
N HIS A 108 0.83 -1.32 0.45
CA HIS A 108 0.90 -0.05 -0.25
C HIS A 108 0.64 -0.24 -1.73
N SER A 109 -0.19 0.62 -2.33
CA SER A 109 -0.31 0.71 -3.78
C SER A 109 -0.65 2.14 -4.17
N CYS A 110 0.13 2.72 -5.07
CA CYS A 110 -0.13 4.02 -5.67
C CYS A 110 -0.81 3.91 -7.06
N SER A 111 -1.35 2.73 -7.39
CA SER A 111 -2.04 2.50 -8.66
C SER A 111 -3.55 2.60 -8.50
N PRO A 112 -4.28 3.08 -9.53
CA PRO A 112 -5.74 3.06 -9.53
C PRO A 112 -6.28 1.62 -9.62
N ASP A 113 -7.60 1.48 -9.45
CA ASP A 113 -8.35 0.22 -9.56
C ASP A 113 -7.91 -0.84 -8.54
N LEU A 114 -7.61 -0.41 -7.30
CA LEU A 114 -7.22 -1.32 -6.23
C LEU A 114 -8.37 -2.30 -5.92
N PRO A 115 -8.11 -3.62 -5.81
CA PRO A 115 -9.17 -4.61 -5.62
C PRO A 115 -9.64 -4.62 -4.14
N TRP A 116 -10.43 -3.63 -3.74
CA TRP A 116 -10.88 -3.48 -2.35
C TRP A 116 -11.61 -4.71 -1.80
N ASP A 117 -12.39 -5.42 -2.61
CA ASP A 117 -13.07 -6.65 -2.18
C ASP A 117 -12.09 -7.75 -1.79
N LEU A 118 -11.00 -7.92 -2.55
CA LEU A 118 -9.91 -8.84 -2.19
C LEU A 118 -9.24 -8.39 -0.89
N LEU A 119 -8.91 -7.09 -0.78
CA LEU A 119 -8.28 -6.55 0.42
C LEU A 119 -9.17 -6.69 1.66
N GLN A 120 -10.49 -6.58 1.50
CA GLN A 120 -11.46 -6.75 2.56
C GLN A 120 -11.44 -8.16 3.14
N ARG A 121 -11.26 -9.19 2.29
CA ARG A 121 -11.15 -10.61 2.68
C ARG A 121 -9.79 -10.97 3.28
N SER A 122 -8.73 -10.24 2.90
CA SER A 122 -7.39 -10.44 3.43
C SER A 122 -7.25 -10.07 4.91
N ARG A 123 -6.15 -10.51 5.52
CA ARG A 123 -5.77 -10.17 6.91
C ARG A 123 -4.89 -8.93 7.04
N ILE A 124 -4.81 -8.10 6.00
CA ILE A 124 -4.01 -6.87 6.03
C ILE A 124 -4.57 -5.91 7.09
N SER A 125 -3.71 -5.40 7.97
CA SER A 125 -4.09 -4.47 9.04
C SER A 125 -4.24 -3.03 8.54
N ALA A 126 -3.51 -2.66 7.47
CA ALA A 126 -3.55 -1.31 6.92
C ALA A 126 -3.32 -1.26 5.41
N VAL A 127 -3.95 -0.31 4.71
CA VAL A 127 -3.71 -0.06 3.28
C VAL A 127 -3.28 1.39 3.07
N SER A 128 -2.14 1.61 2.42
CA SER A 128 -1.65 2.92 2.01
C SER A 128 -1.91 3.13 0.53
N VAL A 129 -2.69 4.15 0.20
CA VAL A 129 -3.13 4.44 -1.17
C VAL A 129 -2.79 5.86 -1.57
N ASP A 130 -2.55 6.10 -2.86
CA ASP A 130 -2.57 7.45 -3.39
C ASP A 130 -4.03 7.94 -3.42
N ALA A 131 -4.36 8.94 -2.59
CA ALA A 131 -5.73 9.43 -2.47
C ALA A 131 -6.26 10.06 -3.78
N SER A 132 -5.36 10.51 -4.68
CA SER A 132 -5.74 11.03 -5.99
C SER A 132 -6.25 9.95 -6.96
N THR A 133 -5.96 8.68 -6.68
CA THR A 133 -6.43 7.55 -7.49
C THR A 133 -7.81 7.05 -7.08
N LEU A 134 -8.29 7.40 -5.88
CA LEU A 134 -9.58 6.96 -5.35
C LEU A 134 -10.74 7.54 -6.16
N GLN A 135 -11.58 6.64 -6.68
CA GLN A 135 -12.80 6.97 -7.40
C GLN A 135 -14.02 6.94 -6.46
N ALA A 136 -15.15 7.50 -6.92
CA ALA A 136 -16.40 7.43 -6.16
C ALA A 136 -16.84 5.98 -5.89
N ALA A 137 -16.54 5.06 -6.81
CA ALA A 137 -16.85 3.64 -6.66
C ALA A 137 -16.04 2.93 -5.56
N ASP A 138 -14.91 3.49 -5.15
CA ASP A 138 -14.04 2.90 -4.12
C ASP A 138 -14.49 3.26 -2.70
N LEU A 139 -15.22 4.39 -2.53
CA LEU A 139 -15.46 5.00 -1.23
C LEU A 139 -16.19 4.09 -0.25
N ASP A 140 -17.22 3.38 -0.71
CA ASP A 140 -18.00 2.47 0.14
C ASP A 140 -17.11 1.32 0.65
N ALA A 141 -16.23 0.78 -0.20
CA ALA A 141 -15.33 -0.30 0.17
C ALA A 141 -14.21 0.18 1.11
N VAL A 142 -13.68 1.39 0.89
CA VAL A 142 -12.74 2.05 1.79
C VAL A 142 -13.37 2.30 3.16
N ALA A 143 -14.62 2.78 3.20
CA ALA A 143 -15.35 3.00 4.43
C ALA A 143 -15.55 1.69 5.20
N ALA A 144 -16.01 0.63 4.52
CA ALA A 144 -16.15 -0.70 5.10
C ALA A 144 -14.81 -1.27 5.62
N PHE A 145 -13.69 -0.95 4.97
CA PHE A 145 -12.36 -1.32 5.44
C PHE A 145 -12.02 -0.61 6.76
N VAL A 146 -12.26 0.71 6.84
CA VAL A 146 -12.06 1.50 8.07
C VAL A 146 -12.97 1.03 9.21
N GLU A 147 -14.26 0.81 8.93
CA GLU A 147 -15.25 0.37 9.92
C GLU A 147 -14.98 -1.04 10.45
N SER A 148 -14.32 -1.89 9.67
CA SER A 148 -13.82 -3.19 10.14
C SER A 148 -12.67 -3.09 11.16
N GLY A 149 -12.28 -1.88 11.55
CA GLY A 149 -11.24 -1.60 12.53
C GLY A 149 -9.84 -1.62 11.95
N ARG A 150 -9.71 -1.51 10.62
CA ARG A 150 -8.42 -1.45 9.91
C ARG A 150 -8.06 -0.03 9.52
N THR A 151 -6.81 0.19 9.16
CA THR A 151 -6.27 1.54 8.91
C THR A 151 -6.14 1.83 7.42
N VAL A 152 -6.52 3.03 6.98
CA VAL A 152 -6.22 3.52 5.61
C VAL A 152 -5.27 4.70 5.71
N VAL A 153 -4.13 4.63 5.03
CA VAL A 153 -3.16 5.73 4.96
C VAL A 153 -3.35 6.45 3.64
N LEU A 154 -3.81 7.70 3.71
CA LEU A 154 -4.08 8.56 2.57
C LEU A 154 -2.78 9.25 2.11
N GLY A 155 -2.34 8.89 0.92
CA GLY A 155 -1.27 9.54 0.19
C GLY A 155 -1.73 10.89 -0.34
N LEU A 156 -1.44 11.97 0.39
CA LEU A 156 -1.94 13.32 0.11
C LEU A 156 -0.82 14.32 -0.20
N VAL A 157 0.43 13.95 0.08
CA VAL A 157 1.59 14.82 -0.16
C VAL A 157 2.31 14.42 -1.44
N PRO A 158 2.61 15.36 -2.37
CA PRO A 158 3.33 15.04 -3.60
C PRO A 158 4.70 14.41 -3.37
N VAL A 159 5.09 13.46 -4.22
CA VAL A 159 6.38 12.75 -4.11
C VAL A 159 7.57 13.52 -4.67
N THR A 160 7.32 14.55 -5.47
CA THR A 160 8.33 15.49 -5.98
C THR A 160 7.89 16.92 -5.65
N ALA A 161 8.86 17.85 -5.61
CA ALA A 161 8.56 19.24 -5.28
C ALA A 161 7.63 19.84 -6.35
N PRO A 162 6.40 20.22 -6.00
CA PRO A 162 5.52 20.95 -6.90
C PRO A 162 6.02 22.40 -7.06
N GLU A 163 5.52 23.10 -8.07
CA GLU A 163 5.78 24.54 -8.24
C GLU A 163 5.36 25.36 -7.00
N ARG A 164 4.23 24.97 -6.40
CA ARG A 164 3.74 25.51 -5.13
C ARG A 164 3.56 24.38 -4.13
N ALA A 165 4.35 24.40 -3.06
CA ALA A 165 4.18 23.46 -1.95
C ALA A 165 2.81 23.66 -1.28
N PRO A 166 2.07 22.57 -1.00
CA PRO A 166 0.84 22.67 -0.23
C PRO A 166 1.15 23.06 1.22
N SER A 167 0.24 23.81 1.85
CA SER A 167 0.29 24.08 3.29
C SER A 167 -0.20 22.86 4.09
N MET A 168 0.04 22.87 5.40
CA MET A 168 -0.48 21.84 6.31
C MET A 168 -2.01 21.82 6.27
N GLU A 169 -2.64 22.98 6.26
CA GLU A 169 -4.10 23.15 6.21
C GLU A 169 -4.69 22.61 4.90
N GLU A 170 -4.01 22.80 3.76
CA GLU A 170 -4.45 22.24 2.48
C GLU A 170 -4.42 20.69 2.49
N VAL A 171 -3.38 20.09 3.08
CA VAL A 171 -3.27 18.63 3.21
C VAL A 171 -4.31 18.09 4.21
N ALA A 172 -4.51 18.78 5.33
CA ALA A 172 -5.50 18.38 6.34
C ALA A 172 -6.93 18.48 5.79
N ALA A 173 -7.25 19.57 5.07
CA ALA A 173 -8.54 19.74 4.40
C ALA A 173 -8.79 18.63 3.36
N ALA A 174 -7.75 18.18 2.65
CA ALA A 174 -7.88 17.08 1.70
C ALA A 174 -8.17 15.74 2.41
N ALA A 175 -7.53 15.45 3.55
CA ALA A 175 -7.82 14.27 4.36
C ALA A 175 -9.25 14.30 4.93
N VAL A 176 -9.68 15.47 5.42
CA VAL A 176 -11.03 15.72 5.90
C VAL A 176 -12.06 15.50 4.78
N ALA A 177 -11.82 16.06 3.59
CA ALA A 177 -12.73 15.91 2.46
C ALA A 177 -12.89 14.45 2.01
N VAL A 178 -11.82 13.65 2.06
CA VAL A 178 -11.92 12.20 1.82
C VAL A 178 -12.75 11.55 2.93
N THR A 179 -12.47 11.87 4.20
CA THR A 179 -13.19 11.31 5.36
C THR A 179 -14.70 11.58 5.31
N ASP A 180 -15.09 12.81 4.99
CA ASP A 180 -16.50 13.20 4.85
C ASP A 180 -17.20 12.44 3.72
N ARG A 181 -16.49 12.19 2.62
CA ARG A 181 -16.99 11.38 1.50
C ARG A 181 -17.12 9.90 1.83
N LEU A 182 -16.27 9.37 2.73
CA LEU A 182 -16.38 8.00 3.24
C LEU A 182 -17.57 7.84 4.20
N GLY A 183 -18.07 8.93 4.79
CA GLY A 183 -19.17 8.89 5.75
C GLY A 183 -18.79 8.29 7.12
N VAL A 184 -17.50 8.09 7.38
CA VAL A 184 -16.98 7.62 8.68
C VAL A 184 -16.86 8.79 9.67
N PRO A 185 -16.96 8.55 11.00
CA PRO A 185 -16.83 9.62 11.98
C PRO A 185 -15.45 10.29 11.90
N ARG A 186 -15.38 11.60 12.18
CA ARG A 186 -14.11 12.36 12.19
C ARG A 186 -13.07 11.80 13.16
N SER A 187 -13.48 11.08 14.21
CA SER A 187 -12.54 10.34 15.06
C SER A 187 -11.67 9.34 14.29
N ALA A 188 -12.12 8.87 13.12
CA ALA A 188 -11.32 8.05 12.22
C ALA A 188 -10.04 8.77 11.76
N LEU A 189 -10.03 10.10 11.60
CA LEU A 189 -8.82 10.88 11.29
C LEU A 189 -7.71 10.73 12.33
N ARG A 190 -8.09 10.43 13.57
CA ARG A 190 -7.17 10.14 14.66
C ARG A 190 -6.82 8.66 14.75
N ASP A 191 -7.84 7.80 14.66
CA ASP A 191 -7.70 6.40 15.08
C ASP A 191 -7.40 5.44 13.92
N ARG A 192 -7.84 5.76 12.70
CA ARG A 192 -7.90 4.81 11.57
C ARG A 192 -7.44 5.37 10.22
N LEU A 193 -7.25 6.68 10.11
CA LEU A 193 -6.76 7.32 8.89
C LEU A 193 -5.37 7.91 9.13
N GLY A 194 -4.42 7.51 8.30
CA GLY A 194 -3.07 8.08 8.28
C GLY A 194 -2.90 9.07 7.13
N VAL A 195 -1.87 9.90 7.20
CA VAL A 195 -1.45 10.78 6.11
C VAL A 195 -0.02 10.43 5.71
N SER A 196 0.25 10.33 4.41
CA SER A 196 1.58 10.07 3.88
C SER A 196 1.84 10.83 2.57
N PRO A 197 3.10 10.84 2.09
CA PRO A 197 3.36 11.02 0.67
C PRO A 197 2.59 9.98 -0.17
N ALA A 198 2.26 10.34 -1.41
CA ALA A 198 1.50 9.47 -2.32
C ALA A 198 2.21 8.15 -2.69
N CYS A 199 3.54 8.14 -2.68
CA CYS A 199 4.38 6.97 -2.94
C CYS A 199 5.79 7.21 -2.33
N GLY A 200 6.76 6.36 -2.68
CA GLY A 200 8.15 6.51 -2.26
C GLY A 200 8.81 7.81 -2.73
N LEU A 201 9.66 8.38 -1.88
CA LEU A 201 10.38 9.64 -2.11
C LEU A 201 11.76 9.46 -2.76
N ALA A 202 12.05 8.31 -3.36
CA ALA A 202 13.38 7.99 -3.90
C ALA A 202 13.85 9.00 -4.99
N ASN A 203 12.90 9.59 -5.72
CA ASN A 203 13.16 10.57 -6.77
C ASN A 203 13.03 12.03 -6.29
N ALA A 204 12.75 12.26 -5.01
CA ALA A 204 12.65 13.60 -4.43
C ALA A 204 14.03 14.21 -4.18
N THR A 205 14.10 15.55 -4.18
CA THR A 205 15.26 16.21 -3.57
C THR A 205 15.24 15.98 -2.06
N GLY A 206 16.41 15.92 -1.42
CA GLY A 206 16.47 15.74 0.04
C GLY A 206 15.78 16.86 0.83
N GLN A 207 15.69 18.06 0.27
CA GLN A 207 14.90 19.16 0.84
C GLN A 207 13.41 18.83 0.77
N TRP A 208 12.90 18.44 -0.40
CA TRP A 208 11.49 18.10 -0.55
C TRP A 208 11.09 16.91 0.30
N ALA A 209 11.92 15.87 0.37
CA ALA A 209 11.64 14.70 1.20
C ALA A 209 11.41 15.07 2.68
N ARG A 210 12.21 16.00 3.23
CA ARG A 210 12.02 16.51 4.60
C ARG A 210 10.71 17.30 4.73
N THR A 211 10.42 18.18 3.77
CA THR A 211 9.17 18.95 3.76
C THR A 211 7.95 18.02 3.69
N ALA A 212 7.97 17.04 2.78
CA ALA A 212 6.84 16.15 2.55
C ALA A 212 6.52 15.29 3.78
N VAL A 213 7.56 14.71 4.42
CA VAL A 213 7.38 13.95 5.67
C VAL A 213 6.97 14.87 6.83
N GLY A 214 7.50 16.10 6.87
CA GLY A 214 7.10 17.11 7.85
C GLY A 214 5.62 17.46 7.76
N LEU A 215 5.11 17.74 6.55
CA LEU A 215 3.69 18.02 6.33
C LEU A 215 2.80 16.86 6.78
N ALA A 216 3.14 15.62 6.40
CA ALA A 216 2.38 14.45 6.80
C ALA A 216 2.35 14.27 8.33
N ARG A 217 3.48 14.49 9.02
CA ARG A 217 3.56 14.47 10.49
C ARG A 217 2.71 15.58 11.10
N ASP A 218 2.84 16.82 10.62
CA ASP A 218 2.18 17.98 11.22
C ASP A 218 0.64 17.85 11.11
N VAL A 219 0.14 17.31 10.00
CA VAL A 219 -1.29 16.96 9.83
C VAL A 219 -1.72 15.85 10.80
N ALA A 220 -0.93 14.78 10.90
CA ALA A 220 -1.24 13.68 11.82
C ALA A 220 -1.26 14.14 13.29
N GLU A 221 -0.34 15.03 13.69
CA GLU A 221 -0.34 15.64 15.02
C GLU A 221 -1.57 16.53 15.25
N ALA A 222 -2.04 17.25 14.23
CA ALA A 222 -3.24 18.08 14.34
C ALA A 222 -4.49 17.21 14.57
N PHE A 223 -4.68 16.14 13.78
CA PHE A 223 -5.78 15.19 13.99
C PHE A 223 -5.70 14.44 15.32
N ALA A 224 -4.48 14.13 15.79
CA ALA A 224 -4.29 13.54 17.11
C ALA A 224 -4.79 14.44 18.25
N ARG A 225 -4.60 15.77 18.14
CA ARG A 225 -5.06 16.74 19.14
C ARG A 225 -6.57 16.94 19.06
N ASP A 226 -7.08 17.28 17.88
CA ASP A 226 -8.50 17.56 17.69
C ASP A 226 -8.92 17.33 16.22
N PRO A 227 -9.56 16.19 15.90
CA PRO A 227 -10.00 15.89 14.53
C PRO A 227 -11.23 16.70 14.09
N GLU A 228 -11.91 17.39 15.01
CA GLU A 228 -13.08 18.24 14.72
C GLU A 228 -12.70 19.71 14.48
N ALA A 229 -11.46 20.10 14.83
CA ALA A 229 -11.00 21.49 14.72
C ALA A 229 -10.60 21.92 13.29
N ILE A 230 -10.66 21.00 12.32
CA ILE A 230 -10.23 21.21 10.92
C ILE A 230 -11.41 21.03 9.95
#